data_AF-A0A1F3NGG2-F1
#
_entry.id   AF-A0A1F3NGG2-F1
#
_cell.length_a   1.000
_cell.length_b   1.000
_cell.length_c   1.000
_cell.angle_alpha   90.00
_cell.angle_beta   90.00
_cell.angle_gamma   90.00
#
_symmetry.space_group_name_H-M   'P 1'
#
loop_
_entity.id
_entity.type
_entity.pdbx_description
1 polymer ?
#
loop_
_entity_poly.entity_id
_entity_poly.type
_entity_poly.pdbx_seq_one_letter_code
_entity_poly.pdbx_strand_id
1 'polypeptide(L)'
;MKNLIYALTICLLAASCEKYESGPINQSPVGTRVLTGSETLLKSNLDQAAKILTDVIQDEAVMSELVLLSEENRTFYSLSFKDLFDEAKGADGSFKNLREKFLNGCASAETKGDWGDLASYLAKNDCYIYCPYPSSFYPKGTNSFTVAAHPVDNDIENVGYRFEGRRMIEVTVNEEYADKYQVLLIMPRDEDNDDIKGLNITDIPGSKGDPVYEVRIGKVRCADYCGGLFEGTLELRVSRGYPTFDSSNEITKGTFTNVIPINYPRDYAKAAVNNWTVYCEGGWFLQNILWDSNWKPAKAQQCILVYEYDTVKEVSTSATVGYKPDSTTGTITATAKTTYSGDFLGISEWDRDWFYATNTNPGPYDERKDGWTVRKTCAALKMTTPARTIY
;
A
#
# COMPACT_ATOMS: atom_id res chain seq x y z
N MET A 1 14.64 -36.56 46.54
CA MET A 1 14.37 -36.15 45.13
C MET A 1 12.90 -35.94 44.78
N LYS A 2 11.91 -36.23 45.64
CA LYS A 2 10.50 -35.87 45.37
C LYS A 2 10.15 -34.42 45.78
N ASN A 3 10.83 -33.87 46.78
CA ASN A 3 10.52 -32.52 47.29
C ASN A 3 11.14 -31.37 46.46
N LEU A 4 12.13 -31.66 45.60
CA LEU A 4 12.72 -30.66 44.71
C LEU A 4 11.88 -30.43 43.44
N ILE A 5 11.12 -31.45 43.03
CA ILE A 5 10.25 -31.39 41.84
C ILE A 5 9.02 -30.51 42.14
N TYR A 6 8.46 -30.60 43.35
CA TYR A 6 7.31 -29.75 43.74
C TYR A 6 7.66 -28.26 43.81
N ALA A 7 8.88 -27.89 44.22
CA ALA A 7 9.30 -26.49 44.27
C ALA A 7 9.45 -25.88 42.87
N LEU A 8 9.97 -26.64 41.89
CA LEU A 8 10.10 -26.20 40.50
C LEU A 8 8.73 -26.08 39.80
N THR A 9 7.76 -26.92 40.15
CA THR A 9 6.41 -26.87 39.54
C THR A 9 5.59 -25.68 40.05
N ILE A 10 5.78 -25.25 41.29
CA ILE A 10 5.10 -24.07 41.86
C ILE A 10 5.74 -22.77 41.35
N CYS A 11 7.06 -22.73 41.12
CA CYS A 11 7.71 -21.58 40.48
C CYS A 11 7.32 -21.40 39.00
N LEU A 12 7.02 -22.48 38.27
CA LEU A 12 6.53 -22.42 36.88
C LEU A 12 5.06 -21.99 36.76
N LEU A 13 4.23 -22.23 37.78
CA LEU A 13 2.83 -21.78 37.82
C LEU A 13 2.67 -20.34 38.34
N ALA A 14 3.68 -19.79 39.01
CA ALA A 14 3.71 -18.39 39.44
C ALA A 14 4.32 -17.42 38.40
N ALA A 15 4.87 -17.96 37.29
CA ALA A 15 5.46 -17.17 36.20
C ALA A 15 4.52 -16.95 35.00
N SER A 16 3.29 -17.49 35.01
CA SER A 16 2.31 -17.35 33.92
C SER A 16 1.12 -16.46 34.27
N CYS A 17 1.34 -15.46 35.11
CA CYS A 17 0.37 -14.39 35.33
C CYS A 17 1.07 -13.06 35.05
N GLU A 18 1.61 -12.92 33.83
CA GLU A 18 1.72 -11.61 33.21
C GLU A 18 0.28 -11.13 32.99
N LYS A 19 -0.19 -10.39 33.99
CA LYS A 19 -1.33 -9.49 33.86
C LYS A 19 -1.00 -8.64 32.64
N TYR A 20 -1.69 -8.85 31.52
CA TYR A 20 -1.72 -7.87 30.46
C TYR A 20 -2.21 -6.57 31.11
N GLU A 21 -1.28 -5.68 31.43
CA GLU A 21 -1.62 -4.30 31.67
C GLU A 21 -2.17 -3.78 30.34
N SER A 22 -3.49 -3.80 30.21
CA SER A 22 -4.22 -2.90 29.33
C SER A 22 -4.09 -1.49 29.90
N GLY A 23 -2.87 -0.96 29.87
CA GLY A 23 -2.63 0.47 30.00
C GLY A 23 -3.13 1.15 28.72
N PRO A 24 -3.60 2.40 28.80
CA PRO A 24 -3.97 3.14 27.61
C PRO A 24 -2.72 3.25 26.74
N ILE A 25 -2.82 2.73 25.51
CA ILE A 25 -1.85 3.00 24.46
C ILE A 25 -1.72 4.53 24.41
N ASN A 26 -0.51 5.05 24.57
CA ASN A 26 -0.23 6.48 24.47
C ASN A 26 -0.55 6.93 23.04
N GLN A 27 -1.82 7.23 22.77
CA GLN A 27 -2.26 7.81 21.52
C GLN A 27 -1.98 9.30 21.61
N SER A 28 -1.02 9.77 20.80
CA SER A 28 -1.01 11.20 20.46
C SER A 28 -2.37 11.52 19.86
N PRO A 29 -3.02 12.64 20.24
CA PRO A 29 -4.34 12.94 19.72
C PRO A 29 -4.30 12.99 18.19
N VAL A 30 -5.11 12.15 17.56
CA VAL A 30 -5.23 12.10 16.10
C VAL A 30 -5.84 13.41 15.62
N GLY A 31 -5.14 14.11 14.75
CA GLY A 31 -5.63 15.34 14.15
C GLY A 31 -6.75 15.03 13.17
N THR A 32 -7.96 15.54 13.45
CA THR A 32 -9.10 15.42 12.54
C THR A 32 -9.23 16.68 11.68
N ARG A 33 -9.47 16.53 10.38
CA ARG A 33 -9.77 17.65 9.49
C ARG A 33 -11.25 18.06 9.58
N VAL A 34 -11.54 19.29 9.21
CA VAL A 34 -12.93 19.77 9.10
C VAL A 34 -13.55 19.19 7.83
N LEU A 35 -14.71 18.55 7.97
CA LEU A 35 -15.47 17.97 6.85
C LEU A 35 -16.46 18.96 6.25
N THR A 36 -16.65 18.88 4.94
CA THR A 36 -17.78 19.49 4.23
C THR A 36 -19.10 18.80 4.59
N GLY A 37 -20.23 19.41 4.21
CA GLY A 37 -21.55 18.81 4.45
C GLY A 37 -21.73 17.45 3.76
N SER A 38 -21.21 17.30 2.54
CA SER A 38 -21.23 16.03 1.80
C SER A 38 -20.33 14.96 2.43
N GLU A 39 -19.15 15.33 2.91
CA GLU A 39 -18.25 14.40 3.59
C GLU A 39 -18.77 13.98 4.96
N THR A 40 -19.45 14.89 5.67
CA THR A 40 -20.13 14.56 6.94
C THR A 40 -21.24 13.55 6.70
N LEU A 41 -22.02 13.73 5.63
CA LEU A 41 -23.06 12.78 5.23
C LEU A 41 -22.47 11.41 4.85
N LEU A 42 -21.41 11.41 4.03
CA LEU A 42 -20.69 10.20 3.64
C LEU A 42 -20.20 9.45 4.89
N LYS A 43 -19.48 10.14 5.79
CA LYS A 43 -18.97 9.57 7.04
C LYS A 43 -20.09 8.94 7.87
N SER A 44 -21.22 9.63 8.02
CA SER A 44 -22.37 9.12 8.78
C SER A 44 -23.00 7.87 8.14
N ASN A 45 -23.13 7.84 6.81
CA ASN A 45 -23.71 6.71 6.10
C ASN A 45 -22.78 5.49 6.11
N LEU A 46 -21.47 5.69 5.98
CA LEU A 46 -20.49 4.60 6.10
C LEU A 46 -20.49 4.01 7.51
N ASP A 47 -20.57 4.85 8.55
CA ASP A 47 -20.66 4.42 9.95
C ASP A 47 -21.94 3.61 10.23
N GLN A 48 -23.08 4.08 9.73
CA GLN A 48 -24.35 3.36 9.85
C GLN A 48 -24.30 2.01 9.13
N ALA A 49 -23.68 1.95 7.95
CA ALA A 49 -23.46 0.71 7.22
C ALA A 49 -22.56 -0.26 8.01
N ALA A 50 -21.52 0.23 8.69
CA ALA A 50 -20.64 -0.59 9.51
C ALA A 50 -21.38 -1.23 10.70
N LYS A 51 -22.26 -0.47 11.36
CA LYS A 51 -23.12 -0.98 12.45
C LYS A 51 -24.06 -2.08 11.95
N ILE A 52 -24.75 -1.83 10.83
CA ILE A 52 -25.65 -2.81 10.23
C ILE A 52 -24.88 -4.08 9.83
N LEU A 53 -23.71 -3.93 9.19
CA LEU A 53 -22.89 -5.08 8.80
C LEU A 53 -22.46 -5.90 10.03
N THR A 54 -22.12 -5.23 11.14
CA THR A 54 -21.75 -5.89 12.40
C THR A 54 -22.90 -6.67 13.02
N ASP A 55 -24.14 -6.16 12.91
CA ASP A 55 -25.32 -6.88 13.39
C ASP A 55 -25.60 -8.13 12.53
N VAL A 56 -25.57 -7.99 11.21
CA VAL A 56 -25.95 -9.09 10.30
C VAL A 56 -24.89 -10.19 10.22
N ILE A 57 -23.61 -9.89 10.47
CA ILE A 57 -22.53 -10.88 10.43
C ILE A 57 -22.60 -11.91 11.56
N GLN A 58 -23.43 -11.68 12.58
CA GLN A 58 -23.72 -12.69 13.62
C GLN A 58 -24.46 -13.91 13.06
N ASP A 59 -25.09 -13.78 11.89
CA ASP A 59 -25.70 -14.90 11.17
C ASP A 59 -24.60 -15.73 10.48
N GLU A 60 -24.54 -17.04 10.80
CA GLU A 60 -23.51 -17.95 10.29
C GLU A 60 -23.48 -18.03 8.75
N ALA A 61 -24.64 -17.87 8.09
CA ALA A 61 -24.71 -17.87 6.64
C ALA A 61 -24.04 -16.62 6.06
N VAL A 62 -24.29 -15.45 6.66
CA VAL A 62 -23.67 -14.17 6.26
C VAL A 62 -22.16 -14.21 6.52
N MET A 63 -21.74 -14.71 7.69
CA MET A 63 -20.32 -14.87 8.01
C MET A 63 -19.60 -15.76 6.98
N SER A 64 -20.22 -16.88 6.59
CA SER A 64 -19.65 -17.82 5.62
C SER A 64 -19.44 -17.18 4.24
N GLU A 65 -20.34 -16.28 3.82
CA GLU A 65 -20.19 -15.52 2.58
C GLU A 65 -19.04 -14.50 2.69
N LEU A 66 -18.95 -13.77 3.79
CA LEU A 66 -17.91 -12.74 3.99
C LEU A 66 -16.49 -13.30 4.15
N VAL A 67 -16.33 -14.54 4.62
CA VAL A 67 -15.02 -15.21 4.68
C VAL A 67 -14.35 -15.31 3.31
N LEU A 68 -15.12 -15.34 2.21
CA LEU A 68 -14.59 -15.35 0.84
C LEU A 68 -13.68 -14.15 0.55
N LEU A 69 -13.90 -13.00 1.20
CA LEU A 69 -13.07 -11.79 1.07
C LEU A 69 -11.69 -11.93 1.74
N SER A 70 -11.53 -12.91 2.62
CA SER A 70 -10.34 -13.12 3.45
C SER A 70 -9.52 -14.35 3.06
N GLU A 71 -9.85 -15.04 1.97
CA GLU A 71 -9.13 -16.25 1.56
C GLU A 71 -7.66 -15.98 1.17
N GLU A 72 -6.78 -16.95 1.40
CA GLU A 72 -5.33 -16.82 1.15
C GLU A 72 -4.97 -16.48 -0.30
N ASN A 73 -5.67 -17.08 -1.25
CA ASN A 73 -5.41 -16.91 -2.69
C ASN A 73 -6.48 -16.03 -3.33
N ARG A 74 -7.09 -15.14 -2.54
CA ARG A 74 -8.18 -14.27 -2.98
C ARG A 74 -7.74 -13.45 -4.20
N THR A 75 -8.53 -13.55 -5.26
CA THR A 75 -8.52 -12.58 -6.38
C THR A 75 -9.58 -11.50 -6.18
N PHE A 76 -10.37 -11.63 -5.12
CA PHE A 76 -11.53 -10.83 -4.79
C PHE A 76 -11.53 -10.57 -3.28
N TYR A 77 -11.38 -9.30 -2.89
CA TYR A 77 -11.24 -8.89 -1.49
C TYR A 77 -12.08 -7.64 -1.18
N SER A 78 -12.87 -7.18 -2.15
CA SER A 78 -13.82 -6.08 -2.01
C SER A 78 -15.14 -6.42 -2.71
N LEU A 79 -16.26 -5.99 -2.14
CA LEU A 79 -17.61 -6.22 -2.66
C LEU A 79 -18.35 -4.89 -2.71
N SER A 80 -18.66 -4.40 -3.92
CA SER A 80 -19.41 -3.15 -4.07
C SER A 80 -20.86 -3.32 -3.61
N PHE A 81 -21.43 -2.30 -2.97
CA PHE A 81 -22.85 -2.32 -2.59
C PHE A 81 -23.77 -2.37 -3.81
N LYS A 82 -23.33 -1.76 -4.91
CA LYS A 82 -24.02 -1.80 -6.19
C LYS A 82 -24.16 -3.22 -6.72
N ASP A 83 -23.08 -4.01 -6.70
CA ASP A 83 -23.11 -5.40 -7.14
C ASP A 83 -23.80 -6.30 -6.12
N LEU A 84 -23.64 -6.04 -4.82
CA LEU A 84 -24.37 -6.75 -3.76
C LEU A 84 -25.88 -6.61 -3.92
N PHE A 85 -26.38 -5.44 -4.33
CA PHE A 85 -27.81 -5.18 -4.48
C PHE A 85 -28.35 -5.49 -5.89
N ASP A 86 -27.50 -5.77 -6.87
CA ASP A 86 -27.91 -6.18 -8.22
C ASP A 86 -28.17 -7.69 -8.26
N GLU A 87 -29.45 -8.08 -8.26
CA GLU A 87 -29.85 -9.49 -8.33
C GLU A 87 -29.40 -10.21 -9.61
N ALA A 88 -29.12 -9.47 -10.69
CA ALA A 88 -28.69 -10.01 -11.97
C ALA A 88 -27.17 -10.15 -12.10
N LYS A 89 -26.39 -9.44 -11.26
CA LYS A 89 -24.91 -9.45 -11.28
C LYS A 89 -24.26 -10.08 -10.05
N GLY A 90 -25.02 -10.37 -9.00
CA GLY A 90 -24.51 -11.05 -7.82
C GLY A 90 -23.87 -12.38 -8.21
N ALA A 91 -22.53 -12.43 -8.22
CA ALA A 91 -21.71 -13.57 -8.60
C ALA A 91 -22.32 -14.90 -8.10
N ASP A 92 -22.98 -15.65 -8.98
CA ASP A 92 -23.58 -16.97 -8.75
C ASP A 92 -24.39 -17.15 -7.44
N GLY A 93 -24.95 -16.06 -6.86
CA GLY A 93 -25.69 -16.11 -5.59
C GLY A 93 -24.82 -16.21 -4.32
N SER A 94 -23.52 -15.95 -4.42
CA SER A 94 -22.54 -16.14 -3.34
C SER A 94 -22.68 -15.19 -2.14
N PHE A 95 -23.50 -14.14 -2.25
CA PHE A 95 -23.72 -13.14 -1.19
C PHE A 95 -25.21 -12.87 -0.90
N LYS A 96 -26.06 -13.88 -1.16
CA LYS A 96 -27.52 -13.71 -1.06
C LYS A 96 -27.96 -13.42 0.37
N ASN A 97 -27.41 -14.13 1.36
CA ASN A 97 -27.81 -13.97 2.75
C ASN A 97 -27.39 -12.60 3.27
N LEU A 98 -26.17 -12.18 2.95
CA LEU A 98 -25.65 -10.84 3.25
C LEU A 98 -26.58 -9.77 2.67
N ARG A 99 -26.93 -9.88 1.39
CA ARG A 99 -27.82 -8.92 0.71
C ARG A 99 -29.15 -8.78 1.41
N GLU A 100 -29.85 -9.89 1.62
CA GLU A 100 -31.19 -9.89 2.23
C GLU A 100 -31.16 -9.30 3.65
N LYS A 101 -30.19 -9.72 4.47
CA LYS A 101 -30.07 -9.26 5.86
C LYS A 101 -29.66 -7.80 5.94
N PHE A 102 -28.72 -7.37 5.10
CA PHE A 102 -28.25 -5.98 5.07
C PHE A 102 -29.36 -5.02 4.63
N LEU A 103 -30.11 -5.35 3.55
CA LEU A 103 -31.25 -4.54 3.10
C LEU A 103 -32.35 -4.44 4.18
N ASN A 104 -32.64 -5.53 4.88
CA ASN A 104 -33.56 -5.51 6.02
C ASN A 104 -33.03 -4.62 7.16
N GLY A 105 -31.72 -4.68 7.43
CA GLY A 105 -31.04 -3.78 8.37
C GLY A 105 -31.23 -2.31 8.01
N CYS A 106 -30.99 -1.95 6.75
CA CYS A 106 -31.20 -0.60 6.22
C CYS A 106 -32.65 -0.13 6.37
N ALA A 107 -33.64 -0.99 6.13
CA ALA A 107 -35.05 -0.65 6.25
C ALA A 107 -35.51 -0.49 7.71
N SER A 108 -34.84 -1.16 8.66
CA SER A 108 -35.19 -1.17 10.08
C SER A 108 -34.48 -0.10 10.91
N ALA A 109 -33.35 0.41 10.43
CA ALA A 109 -32.61 1.45 11.13
C ALA A 109 -33.43 2.74 11.11
N GLU A 110 -33.86 3.22 12.28
CA GLU A 110 -34.45 4.56 12.43
C GLU A 110 -33.48 5.57 11.81
N THR A 111 -33.84 6.12 10.64
CA THR A 111 -33.03 7.14 9.97
C THR A 111 -33.01 8.37 10.86
N LYS A 112 -31.94 8.51 11.65
CA LYS A 112 -31.66 9.73 12.40
C LYS A 112 -31.21 10.81 11.43
N GLY A 113 -32.19 11.42 10.78
CA GLY A 113 -32.03 12.57 9.88
C GLY A 113 -32.75 12.40 8.55
N ASP A 114 -32.88 13.50 7.83
CA ASP A 114 -33.59 13.70 6.55
C ASP A 114 -32.92 12.96 5.35
N TRP A 115 -32.17 11.91 5.66
CA TRP A 115 -31.26 11.23 4.75
C TRP A 115 -32.01 10.04 4.14
N GLY A 116 -32.24 10.11 2.83
CA GLY A 116 -32.96 9.08 2.08
C GLY A 116 -32.32 7.68 2.20
N ASP A 117 -33.00 6.69 1.63
CA ASP A 117 -32.62 5.27 1.60
C ASP A 117 -31.11 5.01 1.57
N LEU A 118 -30.56 4.51 2.69
CA LEU A 118 -29.12 4.22 2.89
C LEU A 118 -28.60 3.25 1.81
N ALA A 119 -29.37 2.22 1.46
CA ALA A 119 -28.96 1.24 0.46
C ALA A 119 -28.77 1.91 -0.91
N SER A 120 -29.75 2.75 -1.31
CA SER A 120 -29.65 3.57 -2.50
C SER A 120 -28.46 4.53 -2.47
N TYR A 121 -28.16 5.13 -1.31
CA TYR A 121 -27.00 6.02 -1.16
C TYR A 121 -25.68 5.28 -1.39
N LEU A 122 -25.47 4.15 -0.72
CA LEU A 122 -24.23 3.37 -0.81
C LEU A 122 -23.98 2.88 -2.24
N ALA A 123 -25.02 2.36 -2.91
CA ALA A 123 -24.90 1.89 -4.29
C ALA A 123 -24.66 3.03 -5.29
N LYS A 124 -25.31 4.20 -5.09
CA LYS A 124 -25.15 5.36 -5.98
C LYS A 124 -23.77 6.02 -5.85
N ASN A 125 -23.17 5.98 -4.67
CA ASN A 125 -21.84 6.55 -4.41
C ASN A 125 -20.73 5.50 -4.53
N ASP A 126 -21.00 4.36 -5.19
CA ASP A 126 -20.05 3.26 -5.44
C ASP A 126 -19.25 2.83 -4.18
N CYS A 127 -19.88 2.88 -3.00
CA CYS A 127 -19.27 2.43 -1.75
C CYS A 127 -19.13 0.90 -1.77
N TYR A 128 -18.21 0.36 -0.97
CA TYR A 128 -17.92 -1.08 -0.97
C TYR A 128 -17.49 -1.61 0.39
N ILE A 129 -17.62 -2.94 0.56
CA ILE A 129 -17.09 -3.69 1.71
C ILE A 129 -15.68 -4.16 1.33
N TYR A 130 -14.69 -3.97 2.19
CA TYR A 130 -13.29 -4.31 1.93
C TYR A 130 -12.69 -5.14 3.06
N CYS A 131 -11.93 -6.18 2.70
CA CYS A 131 -11.12 -6.95 3.62
C CYS A 131 -9.63 -6.70 3.33
N PRO A 132 -8.91 -5.92 4.16
CA PRO A 132 -7.55 -5.50 3.84
C PRO A 132 -6.55 -6.64 3.81
N TYR A 133 -6.66 -7.64 4.68
CA TYR A 133 -5.67 -8.72 4.80
C TYR A 133 -6.32 -10.11 4.77
N PRO A 134 -5.61 -11.13 4.24
CA PRO A 134 -6.12 -12.49 4.23
C PRO A 134 -6.06 -13.11 5.64
N SER A 135 -6.80 -14.20 5.83
CA SER A 135 -7.00 -14.85 7.12
C SER A 135 -5.69 -15.29 7.81
N SER A 136 -4.66 -15.65 7.05
CA SER A 136 -3.35 -16.09 7.55
C SER A 136 -2.54 -15.01 8.24
N PHE A 137 -2.89 -13.74 8.01
CA PHE A 137 -2.24 -12.62 8.67
C PHE A 137 -2.67 -12.50 10.14
N TYR A 138 -3.67 -13.29 10.54
CA TYR A 138 -4.26 -13.27 11.87
C TYR A 138 -3.96 -14.55 12.65
N PRO A 139 -3.97 -14.49 13.99
CA PRO A 139 -3.81 -15.69 14.82
C PRO A 139 -4.85 -16.77 14.46
N LYS A 140 -4.43 -18.05 14.50
CA LYS A 140 -5.34 -19.17 14.23
C LYS A 140 -6.50 -19.18 15.24
N GLY A 141 -7.71 -19.45 14.74
CA GLY A 141 -8.94 -19.48 15.55
C GLY A 141 -9.65 -18.13 15.67
N THR A 142 -9.19 -17.10 14.97
CA THR A 142 -9.89 -15.82 14.86
C THR A 142 -11.03 -15.99 13.85
N ASN A 143 -12.26 -16.17 14.33
CA ASN A 143 -13.45 -16.46 13.51
C ASN A 143 -14.48 -15.31 13.55
N SER A 144 -14.04 -14.09 13.82
CA SER A 144 -14.92 -12.93 13.94
C SER A 144 -14.27 -11.72 13.30
N PHE A 145 -15.06 -10.95 12.55
CA PHE A 145 -14.65 -9.65 12.06
C PHE A 145 -15.06 -8.55 13.03
N THR A 146 -14.19 -7.55 13.14
CA THR A 146 -14.56 -6.20 13.57
C THR A 146 -14.88 -5.39 12.32
N VAL A 147 -16.02 -4.71 12.28
CA VAL A 147 -16.37 -3.85 11.12
C VAL A 147 -16.16 -2.40 11.49
N ALA A 148 -15.47 -1.65 10.64
CA ALA A 148 -15.30 -0.20 10.79
C ALA A 148 -15.67 0.52 9.49
N ALA A 149 -15.97 1.81 9.59
CA ALA A 149 -16.06 2.68 8.42
C ALA A 149 -14.68 3.25 8.10
N HIS A 150 -14.44 3.62 6.83
CA HIS A 150 -13.29 4.44 6.47
C HIS A 150 -13.30 5.78 7.24
N PRO A 151 -12.19 6.18 7.87
CA PRO A 151 -12.10 7.47 8.54
C PRO A 151 -12.02 8.61 7.50
N VAL A 152 -13.14 9.25 7.19
CA VAL A 152 -13.18 10.34 6.19
C VAL A 152 -12.39 11.58 6.65
N ASP A 153 -12.19 11.76 7.96
CA ASP A 153 -11.60 12.96 8.56
C ASP A 153 -10.16 12.80 9.08
N ASN A 154 -9.57 11.60 8.97
CA ASN A 154 -8.20 11.33 9.38
C ASN A 154 -7.66 10.06 8.73
N ASP A 155 -6.35 9.86 8.79
CA ASP A 155 -5.67 8.77 8.08
C ASP A 155 -5.22 7.62 9.00
N ILE A 156 -5.62 7.64 10.28
CA ILE A 156 -4.96 6.84 11.34
C ILE A 156 -5.89 5.81 11.95
N GLU A 157 -7.09 6.21 12.36
CA GLU A 157 -7.99 5.36 13.13
C GLU A 157 -9.46 5.73 12.96
N ASN A 158 -10.33 4.77 13.19
CA ASN A 158 -11.76 5.00 13.33
C ASN A 158 -12.39 4.10 14.40
N VAL A 159 -13.64 4.37 14.73
CA VAL A 159 -14.46 3.47 15.55
C VAL A 159 -14.86 2.26 14.72
N GLY A 160 -14.61 1.07 15.26
CA GLY A 160 -15.14 -0.18 14.77
C GLY A 160 -16.03 -0.86 15.79
N TYR A 161 -16.80 -1.82 15.28
CA TYR A 161 -17.86 -2.52 16.00
C TYR A 161 -17.61 -4.02 15.94
N ARG A 162 -17.74 -4.70 17.08
CA ARG A 162 -17.68 -6.16 17.16
C ARG A 162 -18.54 -6.69 18.29
N PHE A 163 -18.91 -7.96 18.23
CA PHE A 163 -19.58 -8.64 19.34
C PHE A 163 -18.60 -9.31 20.30
N GLU A 164 -18.79 -9.07 21.59
CA GLU A 164 -18.24 -9.88 22.67
C GLU A 164 -19.40 -10.61 23.37
N GLY A 165 -19.55 -11.89 23.05
CA GLY A 165 -20.73 -12.66 23.46
C GLY A 165 -21.99 -12.12 22.80
N ARG A 166 -22.89 -11.50 23.58
CA ARG A 166 -24.16 -10.95 23.07
C ARG A 166 -24.18 -9.43 22.96
N ARG A 167 -23.07 -8.76 23.32
CA ARG A 167 -23.01 -7.31 23.36
C ARG A 167 -22.10 -6.80 22.25
N MET A 168 -22.62 -5.88 21.44
CA MET A 168 -21.79 -5.07 20.55
C MET A 168 -20.98 -4.08 21.38
N ILE A 169 -19.68 -4.01 21.10
CA ILE A 169 -18.75 -3.06 21.70
C ILE A 169 -18.10 -2.20 20.62
N GLU A 170 -17.70 -1.00 21.02
CA GLU A 170 -16.91 -0.08 20.19
C GLU A 170 -15.43 -0.28 20.51
N VAL A 171 -14.61 -0.31 19.47
CA VAL A 171 -13.16 -0.48 19.56
C VAL A 171 -12.48 0.50 18.62
N THR A 172 -11.30 1.00 18.99
CA THR A 172 -10.48 1.79 18.08
C THR A 172 -9.82 0.85 17.09
N VAL A 173 -10.12 1.04 15.80
CA VAL A 173 -9.58 0.26 14.70
C VAL A 173 -8.50 1.07 14.00
N ASN A 174 -7.29 0.51 13.97
CA ASN A 174 -6.11 1.01 13.28
C ASN A 174 -5.24 -0.18 12.81
N GLU A 175 -4.09 0.07 12.17
CA GLU A 175 -3.20 -1.01 11.69
C GLU A 175 -2.73 -1.96 12.81
N GLU A 176 -2.40 -1.43 14.01
CA GLU A 176 -1.99 -2.26 15.15
C GLU A 176 -3.12 -3.19 15.62
N TYR A 177 -4.36 -2.71 15.59
CA TYR A 177 -5.53 -3.52 15.88
C TYR A 177 -5.70 -4.65 14.85
N ALA A 178 -5.50 -4.33 13.57
CA ALA A 178 -5.58 -5.28 12.46
C ALA A 178 -4.42 -6.28 12.39
N ASP A 179 -3.42 -6.19 13.28
CA ASP A 179 -2.44 -7.27 13.48
C ASP A 179 -2.98 -8.41 14.35
N LYS A 180 -4.05 -8.15 15.11
CA LYS A 180 -4.60 -9.09 16.10
C LYS A 180 -6.00 -9.58 15.73
N TYR A 181 -6.81 -8.73 15.10
CA TYR A 181 -8.21 -9.02 14.81
C TYR A 181 -8.53 -8.76 13.34
N GLN A 182 -9.30 -9.67 12.75
CA GLN A 182 -9.80 -9.50 11.39
C GLN A 182 -10.70 -8.29 11.30
N VAL A 183 -10.52 -7.49 10.25
CA VAL A 183 -11.29 -6.27 10.03
C VAL A 183 -11.99 -6.30 8.67
N LEU A 184 -13.22 -5.79 8.63
CA LEU A 184 -13.92 -5.41 7.42
C LEU A 184 -14.17 -3.91 7.44
N LEU A 185 -14.07 -3.28 6.29
CA LEU A 185 -14.20 -1.84 6.15
C LEU A 185 -15.32 -1.49 5.21
N ILE A 186 -16.12 -0.48 5.58
CA ILE A 186 -17.04 0.17 4.67
C ILE A 186 -16.30 1.36 4.06
N MET A 187 -15.92 1.22 2.80
CA MET A 187 -15.07 2.16 2.07
C MET A 187 -15.93 3.06 1.18
N PRO A 188 -15.54 4.34 1.01
CA PRO A 188 -16.05 5.17 -0.08
C PRO A 188 -15.55 4.64 -1.42
N ARG A 189 -16.02 5.21 -2.53
CA ARG A 189 -15.47 4.92 -3.86
C ARG A 189 -13.97 5.29 -3.92
N ASP A 190 -13.17 4.44 -4.58
CA ASP A 190 -11.77 4.75 -4.90
C ASP A 190 -11.69 5.89 -5.94
N GLU A 191 -10.65 6.73 -5.87
CA GLU A 191 -10.43 7.78 -6.86
C GLU A 191 -10.10 7.14 -8.24
N ASP A 192 -10.73 7.64 -9.33
CA ASP A 192 -10.61 7.03 -10.65
C ASP A 192 -9.19 7.14 -11.22
N ASN A 193 -8.65 6.00 -11.68
CA ASN A 193 -7.29 5.84 -12.19
C ASN A 193 -7.18 6.15 -13.71
N ASP A 194 -7.80 7.24 -14.17
CA ASP A 194 -7.98 7.54 -15.60
C ASP A 194 -6.68 7.92 -16.36
N ASP A 195 -5.54 8.06 -15.66
CA ASP A 195 -4.29 8.54 -16.25
C ASP A 195 -3.31 7.43 -16.72
N ILE A 196 -3.67 6.14 -16.63
CA ILE A 196 -2.77 5.04 -17.06
C ILE A 196 -2.84 4.81 -18.57
N LYS A 197 -2.20 5.71 -19.35
CA LYS A 197 -1.81 5.40 -20.74
C LYS A 197 -0.51 4.60 -20.73
N GLY A 198 -0.64 3.28 -20.85
CA GLY A 198 0.49 2.37 -21.05
C GLY A 198 1.37 2.81 -22.23
N LEU A 199 2.66 2.97 -21.99
CA LEU A 199 3.63 3.33 -23.01
C LEU A 199 4.13 2.08 -23.75
N ASN A 200 3.83 2.01 -25.05
CA ASN A 200 4.63 1.24 -25.99
C ASN A 200 5.98 1.96 -26.17
N ILE A 201 7.05 1.38 -25.64
CA ILE A 201 8.42 1.86 -25.87
C ILE A 201 8.96 1.10 -27.09
N THR A 202 9.22 1.82 -28.17
CA THR A 202 9.82 1.28 -29.39
C THR A 202 11.31 0.97 -29.17
N ASP A 203 11.73 -0.20 -29.63
CA ASP A 203 13.12 -0.68 -29.63
C ASP A 203 14.06 0.31 -30.33
N ILE A 204 15.22 0.58 -29.71
CA ILE A 204 16.30 1.37 -30.30
C ILE A 204 17.28 0.41 -31.01
N PRO A 205 17.71 0.68 -32.26
CA PRO A 205 18.69 -0.15 -32.94
C PRO A 205 20.07 -0.01 -32.27
N GLY A 206 20.68 -1.13 -31.92
CA GLY A 206 22.01 -1.16 -31.30
C GLY A 206 23.10 -0.58 -32.21
N SER A 207 23.93 0.31 -31.64
CA SER A 207 25.15 0.81 -32.28
C SER A 207 26.36 -0.04 -31.88
N LYS A 208 27.27 -0.33 -32.82
CA LYS A 208 28.58 -0.92 -32.51
C LYS A 208 29.43 0.07 -31.69
N GLY A 209 29.76 -0.30 -30.45
CA GLY A 209 30.50 0.48 -29.46
C GLY A 209 30.43 -0.20 -28.08
N ASP A 210 30.95 0.44 -27.02
CA ASP A 210 30.95 -0.04 -25.62
C ASP A 210 29.67 -0.78 -25.20
N PRO A 211 29.77 -1.76 -24.28
CA PRO A 211 28.62 -2.57 -23.89
C PRO A 211 27.51 -1.68 -23.36
N VAL A 212 26.30 -1.94 -23.84
CA VAL A 212 25.11 -1.25 -23.35
C VAL A 212 24.23 -2.23 -22.64
N TYR A 213 23.58 -1.68 -21.62
CA TYR A 213 22.82 -2.44 -20.67
C TYR A 213 21.38 -1.99 -20.69
N GLU A 214 20.53 -2.99 -20.56
CA GLU A 214 19.15 -2.82 -20.17
C GLU A 214 19.09 -2.90 -18.65
N VAL A 215 18.69 -1.81 -17.99
CA VAL A 215 18.45 -1.74 -16.56
C VAL A 215 16.95 -1.76 -16.30
N ARG A 216 16.53 -2.49 -15.27
CA ARG A 216 15.13 -2.66 -14.89
C ARG A 216 14.88 -2.27 -13.43
N ILE A 217 13.64 -1.94 -13.10
CA ILE A 217 13.13 -2.01 -11.73
C ILE A 217 12.72 -3.46 -11.47
N GLY A 218 13.51 -4.20 -10.70
CA GLY A 218 13.33 -5.63 -10.47
C GLY A 218 12.22 -5.93 -9.47
N LYS A 219 12.56 -5.98 -8.19
CA LYS A 219 11.63 -6.04 -7.06
C LYS A 219 11.59 -4.71 -6.32
N VAL A 220 10.43 -4.35 -5.80
CA VAL A 220 10.19 -3.17 -4.96
C VAL A 220 9.72 -3.64 -3.58
N ARG A 221 10.13 -2.93 -2.54
CA ARG A 221 9.66 -3.13 -1.16
C ARG A 221 9.41 -1.77 -0.54
N CYS A 222 8.17 -1.52 -0.13
CA CYS A 222 7.77 -0.33 0.61
C CYS A 222 7.34 -0.76 2.02
N ALA A 223 8.08 -0.32 3.05
CA ALA A 223 7.75 -0.53 4.46
C ALA A 223 7.03 0.69 5.04
N ASP A 224 6.03 1.16 4.31
CA ASP A 224 5.13 2.25 4.66
C ASP A 224 3.79 1.94 4.00
N TYR A 225 2.70 2.32 4.64
CA TYR A 225 1.36 2.14 4.10
C TYR A 225 0.95 3.27 3.16
N CYS A 226 1.66 4.40 3.20
CA CYS A 226 1.51 5.57 2.32
C CYS A 226 0.04 5.96 2.10
N GLY A 227 -0.47 6.88 2.93
CA GLY A 227 -1.86 7.33 2.87
C GLY A 227 -2.69 6.90 4.08
N GLY A 228 -4.01 6.90 3.87
CA GLY A 228 -5.04 6.64 4.86
C GLY A 228 -5.12 5.22 5.40
N LEU A 229 -5.85 5.10 6.50
CA LEU A 229 -6.07 3.84 7.18
C LEU A 229 -6.80 2.86 6.25
N PHE A 230 -6.11 1.79 5.89
CA PHE A 230 -6.60 0.72 5.01
C PHE A 230 -7.01 1.18 3.60
N GLU A 231 -6.40 2.25 3.08
CA GLU A 231 -6.46 2.53 1.65
C GLU A 231 -5.93 1.34 0.83
N GLY A 232 -6.45 1.12 -0.38
CA GLY A 232 -6.25 -0.13 -1.10
C GLY A 232 -4.79 -0.41 -1.53
N THR A 233 -4.55 -0.42 -2.84
CA THR A 233 -3.22 -0.69 -3.39
C THR A 233 -2.41 0.59 -3.42
N LEU A 234 -1.17 0.58 -2.96
CA LEU A 234 -0.31 1.77 -2.99
C LEU A 234 0.07 2.09 -4.43
N GLU A 235 -0.14 3.34 -4.84
CA GLU A 235 0.12 3.78 -6.20
C GLU A 235 1.52 4.37 -6.36
N LEU A 236 2.53 3.52 -6.33
CA LEU A 236 3.90 3.99 -6.44
C LEU A 236 4.20 4.48 -7.87
N ARG A 237 4.89 5.61 -7.94
CA ARG A 237 5.31 6.25 -9.19
C ARG A 237 6.81 6.46 -9.17
N VAL A 238 7.51 5.86 -10.13
CA VAL A 238 8.98 5.92 -10.24
C VAL A 238 9.36 6.76 -11.45
N SER A 239 10.12 7.83 -11.26
CA SER A 239 10.58 8.71 -12.33
C SER A 239 12.09 8.91 -12.32
N ARG A 240 12.69 9.02 -13.51
CA ARG A 240 14.14 9.15 -13.70
C ARG A 240 14.52 10.57 -14.07
N GLY A 241 15.38 11.21 -13.28
CA GLY A 241 16.04 12.45 -13.69
C GLY A 241 17.36 12.17 -14.42
N TYR A 242 17.61 12.90 -15.51
CA TYR A 242 18.82 12.76 -16.33
C TYR A 242 19.18 14.07 -17.05
N PRO A 243 20.46 14.26 -17.43
CA PRO A 243 20.85 15.44 -18.18
C PRO A 243 20.52 15.28 -19.68
N THR A 244 20.12 16.37 -20.32
CA THR A 244 19.98 16.51 -21.77
C THR A 244 20.87 17.64 -22.28
N PHE A 245 21.40 17.49 -23.49
CA PHE A 245 22.21 18.51 -24.14
C PHE A 245 21.44 19.08 -25.33
N ASP A 246 21.22 20.40 -25.31
CA ASP A 246 20.63 21.15 -26.41
C ASP A 246 21.75 21.67 -27.31
N SER A 247 21.99 21.00 -28.42
CA SER A 247 23.05 21.35 -29.38
C SER A 247 22.82 22.68 -30.10
N SER A 248 21.58 23.19 -30.11
CA SER A 248 21.26 24.47 -30.79
C SER A 248 21.69 25.66 -29.94
N ASN A 249 21.65 25.50 -28.62
CA ASN A 249 21.98 26.56 -27.66
C ASN A 249 23.27 26.28 -26.87
N GLU A 250 23.88 25.11 -27.07
CA GLU A 250 25.01 24.59 -26.28
C GLU A 250 24.75 24.55 -24.75
N ILE A 251 23.50 24.30 -24.37
CA ILE A 251 23.06 24.28 -22.96
C ILE A 251 22.81 22.86 -22.49
N THR A 252 23.31 22.52 -21.31
CA THR A 252 22.92 21.30 -20.58
C THR A 252 21.74 21.59 -19.66
N LYS A 253 20.69 20.76 -19.72
CA LYS A 253 19.48 20.86 -18.88
C LYS A 253 19.27 19.55 -18.12
N GLY A 254 18.63 19.60 -16.96
CA GLY A 254 18.13 18.40 -16.27
C GLY A 254 16.64 18.21 -16.55
N THR A 255 16.21 16.99 -16.82
CA THR A 255 14.80 16.66 -17.04
C THR A 255 14.44 15.33 -16.39
N PHE A 256 13.16 15.09 -16.18
CA PHE A 256 12.63 13.78 -15.80
C PHE A 256 12.07 13.03 -17.02
N THR A 257 12.12 11.70 -16.99
CA THR A 257 11.42 10.84 -17.95
C THR A 257 9.94 10.71 -17.59
N ASN A 258 9.19 10.01 -18.46
CA ASN A 258 7.91 9.45 -18.12
C ASN A 258 7.98 8.62 -16.83
N VAL A 259 6.86 8.62 -16.11
CA VAL A 259 6.66 7.96 -14.83
C VAL A 259 6.31 6.49 -15.06
N ILE A 260 6.92 5.59 -14.29
CA ILE A 260 6.59 4.17 -14.25
C ILE A 260 5.61 3.94 -13.10
N PRO A 261 4.36 3.51 -13.38
CA PRO A 261 3.40 3.15 -12.34
C PRO A 261 3.68 1.75 -11.80
N ILE A 262 3.59 1.59 -10.48
CA ILE A 262 3.72 0.32 -9.76
C ILE A 262 2.59 0.26 -8.73
N ASN A 263 1.62 -0.63 -8.97
CA ASN A 263 0.52 -0.88 -8.04
C ASN A 263 0.99 -1.89 -6.98
N TYR A 264 1.47 -1.39 -5.84
CA TYR A 264 2.10 -2.18 -4.78
C TYR A 264 1.06 -2.66 -3.75
N PRO A 265 0.76 -3.97 -3.66
CA PRO A 265 -0.35 -4.45 -2.85
C PRO A 265 -0.14 -4.23 -1.35
N ARG A 266 -1.22 -3.89 -0.62
CA ARG A 266 -1.15 -3.64 0.83
C ARG A 266 -0.64 -4.82 1.64
N ASP A 267 -0.92 -6.05 1.21
CA ASP A 267 -0.38 -7.27 1.84
C ASP A 267 1.16 -7.29 1.85
N TYR A 268 1.80 -6.78 0.79
CA TYR A 268 3.26 -6.63 0.72
C TYR A 268 3.75 -5.46 1.59
N ALA A 269 2.99 -4.36 1.67
CA ALA A 269 3.29 -3.25 2.58
C ALA A 269 3.30 -3.72 4.04
N LYS A 270 2.26 -4.46 4.46
CA LYS A 270 2.16 -5.02 5.81
C LYS A 270 3.30 -5.98 6.13
N ALA A 271 3.63 -6.88 5.20
CA ALA A 271 4.78 -7.78 5.38
C ALA A 271 6.10 -7.00 5.53
N ALA A 272 6.27 -5.90 4.79
CA ALA A 272 7.45 -5.04 4.87
C ALA A 272 7.52 -4.24 6.18
N VAL A 273 6.42 -3.62 6.61
CA VAL A 273 6.30 -2.86 7.87
C VAL A 273 6.62 -3.76 9.06
N ASN A 274 6.06 -4.97 9.08
CA ASN A 274 6.27 -5.94 10.15
C ASN A 274 7.60 -6.72 10.05
N ASN A 275 8.42 -6.44 9.03
CA ASN A 275 9.69 -7.15 8.76
C ASN A 275 9.53 -8.67 8.70
N TRP A 276 8.40 -9.15 8.18
CA TRP A 276 8.24 -10.56 7.88
C TRP A 276 9.22 -10.96 6.77
N THR A 277 9.62 -12.23 6.75
CA THR A 277 10.61 -12.75 5.79
C THR A 277 10.04 -13.78 4.82
N VAL A 278 8.91 -14.39 5.19
CA VAL A 278 8.27 -15.49 4.43
C VAL A 278 7.01 -14.99 3.72
N TYR A 279 6.08 -14.38 4.45
CA TYR A 279 4.83 -13.85 3.89
C TYR A 279 5.11 -12.75 2.85
N CYS A 280 4.46 -12.85 1.69
CA CYS A 280 4.64 -11.93 0.56
C CYS A 280 6.13 -11.67 0.24
N GLU A 281 6.97 -12.70 0.38
CA GLU A 281 8.43 -12.62 0.20
C GLU A 281 9.11 -11.54 1.07
N GLY A 282 8.53 -11.22 2.24
CA GLY A 282 8.95 -10.15 3.13
C GLY A 282 8.68 -8.73 2.61
N GLY A 283 7.64 -8.61 1.78
CA GLY A 283 7.24 -7.38 1.10
C GLY A 283 8.02 -7.09 -0.18
N TRP A 284 8.78 -8.04 -0.70
CA TRP A 284 9.46 -7.87 -2.00
C TRP A 284 8.52 -8.21 -3.15
N PHE A 285 7.95 -7.20 -3.79
CA PHE A 285 7.03 -7.35 -4.91
C PHE A 285 7.76 -7.31 -6.25
N LEU A 286 7.57 -8.34 -7.09
CA LEU A 286 8.19 -8.44 -8.40
C LEU A 286 7.50 -7.51 -9.41
N GLN A 287 8.30 -6.73 -10.13
CA GLN A 287 7.86 -5.82 -11.20
C GLN A 287 8.56 -6.13 -12.52
N ASN A 288 9.90 -6.14 -12.50
CA ASN A 288 10.75 -6.38 -13.67
C ASN A 288 10.45 -5.44 -14.86
N ILE A 289 10.16 -4.17 -14.57
CA ILE A 289 9.81 -3.15 -15.58
C ILE A 289 11.08 -2.48 -16.11
N LEU A 290 11.11 -2.17 -17.42
CA LEU A 290 12.23 -1.47 -18.05
C LEU A 290 12.43 -0.07 -17.43
N TRP A 291 13.63 0.20 -16.94
CA TRP A 291 14.04 1.52 -16.42
C TRP A 291 14.83 2.32 -17.46
N ASP A 292 15.82 1.68 -18.09
CA ASP A 292 16.63 2.27 -19.15
C ASP A 292 17.12 1.17 -20.10
N SER A 293 16.81 1.28 -21.39
CA SER A 293 17.31 0.37 -22.43
C SER A 293 18.66 0.78 -23.01
N ASN A 294 19.17 1.97 -22.66
CA ASN A 294 20.41 2.51 -23.20
C ASN A 294 21.36 2.95 -22.07
N TRP A 295 21.49 2.11 -21.05
CA TRP A 295 22.37 2.39 -19.93
C TRP A 295 23.81 2.09 -20.32
N LYS A 296 24.66 3.12 -20.30
CA LYS A 296 26.08 3.05 -20.68
C LYS A 296 26.99 3.26 -19.47
N PRO A 297 28.15 2.62 -19.38
CA PRO A 297 29.10 2.83 -18.29
C PRO A 297 29.64 4.26 -18.18
N ALA A 298 29.53 5.08 -19.23
CA ALA A 298 29.99 6.46 -19.20
C ALA A 298 29.44 7.22 -17.98
N LYS A 299 30.31 8.05 -17.38
CA LYS A 299 30.06 8.80 -16.14
C LYS A 299 28.90 9.77 -16.31
N ALA A 300 27.71 9.31 -15.94
CA ALA A 300 26.52 10.12 -15.84
C ALA A 300 25.99 10.02 -14.41
N GLN A 301 25.67 11.16 -13.82
CA GLN A 301 24.88 11.26 -12.59
C GLN A 301 23.41 11.37 -13.01
N GLN A 302 22.62 10.40 -12.58
CA GLN A 302 21.17 10.39 -12.75
C GLN A 302 20.52 10.48 -11.38
N CYS A 303 19.20 10.69 -11.34
CA CYS A 303 18.46 10.50 -10.11
C CYS A 303 17.23 9.62 -10.34
N ILE A 304 16.80 8.98 -9.27
CA ILE A 304 15.52 8.31 -9.18
C ILE A 304 14.65 9.06 -8.16
N LEU A 305 13.43 9.36 -8.56
CA LEU A 305 12.37 9.91 -7.71
C LEU A 305 11.32 8.83 -7.55
N VAL A 306 10.88 8.61 -6.31
CA VAL A 306 9.68 7.81 -6.04
C VAL A 306 8.72 8.60 -5.17
N TYR A 307 7.44 8.46 -5.47
CA TYR A 307 6.33 8.98 -4.68
C TYR A 307 5.16 8.01 -4.73
N GLU A 308 4.28 8.08 -3.74
CA GLU A 308 2.94 7.50 -3.80
C GLU A 308 2.01 8.55 -4.41
N TYR A 309 1.12 8.15 -5.33
CA TYR A 309 0.29 9.09 -6.08
C TYR A 309 -1.01 9.42 -5.35
N ASP A 310 -1.21 10.71 -5.09
CA ASP A 310 -2.45 11.25 -4.54
C ASP A 310 -2.79 12.55 -5.29
N THR A 311 -4.05 12.71 -5.70
CA THR A 311 -4.53 13.83 -6.53
C THR A 311 -4.64 15.14 -5.75
N VAL A 312 -4.69 15.09 -4.42
CA VAL A 312 -4.98 16.24 -3.54
C VAL A 312 -3.73 17.09 -3.28
N LYS A 313 -2.54 16.50 -3.36
CA LYS A 313 -1.29 17.11 -2.90
C LYS A 313 -0.28 17.30 -4.03
N GLU A 314 0.04 18.53 -4.38
CA GLU A 314 1.11 18.82 -5.35
C GLU A 314 2.44 19.18 -4.65
N VAL A 315 3.54 18.54 -5.04
CA VAL A 315 4.88 18.73 -4.47
C VAL A 315 5.92 18.98 -5.56
N SER A 316 6.79 19.96 -5.35
CA SER A 316 7.93 20.24 -6.22
C SER A 316 9.24 19.72 -5.61
N THR A 317 10.08 19.08 -6.42
CA THR A 317 11.41 18.60 -5.99
C THR A 317 12.46 18.82 -7.07
N SER A 318 13.73 18.67 -6.69
CA SER A 318 14.87 18.79 -7.59
C SER A 318 16.05 17.93 -7.18
N ALA A 319 16.85 17.50 -8.16
CA ALA A 319 18.11 16.81 -7.94
C ALA A 319 19.18 17.24 -8.95
N THR A 320 20.44 16.97 -8.61
CA THR A 320 21.57 17.21 -9.49
C THR A 320 21.76 16.02 -10.41
N VAL A 321 21.84 16.31 -11.71
CA VAL A 321 22.15 15.35 -12.76
C VAL A 321 23.36 15.84 -13.54
N GLY A 322 24.13 14.95 -14.13
CA GLY A 322 25.39 15.37 -14.74
C GLY A 322 25.98 14.36 -15.70
N TYR A 323 26.90 14.82 -16.53
CA TYR A 323 27.65 14.01 -17.47
C TYR A 323 29.11 14.45 -17.46
N LYS A 324 30.02 13.48 -17.54
CA LYS A 324 31.45 13.74 -17.74
C LYS A 324 31.85 13.22 -19.14
N PRO A 325 32.10 14.13 -20.10
CA PRO A 325 32.67 13.77 -21.39
C PRO A 325 34.04 13.11 -21.24
N ASP A 326 34.31 12.11 -22.08
CA ASP A 326 35.58 11.34 -22.08
C ASP A 326 36.83 12.20 -22.32
N SER A 327 36.67 13.36 -22.94
CA SER A 327 37.74 14.30 -23.29
C SER A 327 37.99 15.42 -22.27
N THR A 328 37.26 15.45 -21.14
CA THR A 328 37.34 16.55 -20.16
C THR A 328 37.59 16.09 -18.74
N THR A 329 38.34 16.87 -17.96
CA THR A 329 38.58 16.59 -16.53
C THR A 329 37.37 16.93 -15.66
N GLY A 330 36.56 17.92 -16.05
CA GLY A 330 35.38 18.40 -15.33
C GLY A 330 34.09 17.62 -15.62
N THR A 331 33.19 17.62 -14.65
CA THR A 331 31.81 17.10 -14.80
C THR A 331 30.88 18.29 -15.10
N ILE A 332 30.02 18.15 -16.11
CA ILE A 332 28.98 19.12 -16.39
C ILE A 332 27.73 18.68 -15.62
N THR A 333 27.19 19.56 -14.76
CA THR A 333 25.99 19.28 -13.95
C THR A 333 24.86 20.24 -14.29
N ALA A 334 23.63 19.75 -14.17
CA ALA A 334 22.40 20.54 -14.25
C ALA A 334 21.45 20.12 -13.12
N THR A 335 20.50 20.98 -12.79
CA THR A 335 19.41 20.65 -11.86
C THR A 335 18.20 20.15 -12.66
N ALA A 336 17.76 18.93 -12.40
CA ALA A 336 16.46 18.45 -12.84
C ALA A 336 15.41 18.88 -11.81
N LYS A 337 14.35 19.56 -12.24
CA LYS A 337 13.20 19.95 -11.40
C LYS A 337 11.95 19.26 -11.92
N THR A 338 11.08 18.84 -11.02
CA THR A 338 9.76 18.30 -11.38
C THR A 338 8.74 18.62 -10.30
N THR A 339 7.48 18.64 -10.72
CA THR A 339 6.32 18.71 -9.86
C THR A 339 5.53 17.41 -10.03
N TYR A 340 5.04 16.85 -8.94
CA TYR A 340 4.24 15.63 -8.95
C TYR A 340 3.12 15.74 -7.92
N SER A 341 2.07 14.92 -8.10
CA SER A 341 0.98 14.82 -7.14
C SER A 341 1.16 13.58 -6.27
N GLY A 342 1.20 13.78 -4.95
CA GLY A 342 1.19 12.75 -3.92
C GLY A 342 2.31 12.85 -2.88
N ASP A 343 2.58 11.72 -2.21
CA ASP A 343 3.48 11.63 -1.06
C ASP A 343 4.91 11.26 -1.43
N PHE A 344 5.87 12.04 -0.93
CA PHE A 344 7.28 11.88 -1.26
C PHE A 344 7.89 10.61 -0.63
N LEU A 345 8.36 9.69 -1.47
CA LEU A 345 9.09 8.48 -1.05
C LEU A 345 10.58 8.55 -1.37
N GLY A 346 11.09 9.75 -1.58
CA GLY A 346 12.51 10.03 -1.65
C GLY A 346 13.04 10.27 -3.06
N ILE A 347 14.22 10.88 -3.09
CA ILE A 347 15.00 11.11 -4.30
C ILE A 347 16.44 10.67 -4.02
N SER A 348 17.05 9.97 -4.95
CA SER A 348 18.42 9.48 -4.80
C SER A 348 19.19 9.70 -6.08
N GLU A 349 20.39 10.27 -5.96
CA GLU A 349 21.31 10.47 -7.07
C GLU A 349 22.19 9.24 -7.23
N TRP A 350 22.20 8.66 -8.42
CA TRP A 350 22.98 7.47 -8.77
C TRP A 350 24.04 7.84 -9.78
N ASP A 351 25.29 7.63 -9.40
CA ASP A 351 26.40 7.57 -10.32
C ASP A 351 26.46 6.18 -10.97
N ARG A 352 26.66 6.13 -12.29
CA ARG A 352 26.68 4.86 -13.04
C ARG A 352 27.87 3.97 -12.69
N ASP A 353 29.04 4.53 -12.36
CA ASP A 353 30.20 3.75 -11.92
C ASP A 353 29.90 3.12 -10.55
N TRP A 354 29.34 3.92 -9.64
CA TRP A 354 28.88 3.42 -8.34
C TRP A 354 27.84 2.30 -8.50
N PHE A 355 26.87 2.47 -9.41
CA PHE A 355 25.85 1.46 -9.70
C PHE A 355 26.47 0.11 -10.08
N TYR A 356 27.42 0.10 -11.02
CA TYR A 356 28.08 -1.14 -11.46
C TYR A 356 29.04 -1.71 -10.42
N ALA A 357 29.82 -0.85 -9.77
CA ALA A 357 30.77 -1.26 -8.74
C ALA A 357 30.05 -2.01 -7.62
N THR A 358 28.96 -1.44 -7.11
CA THR A 358 28.19 -2.04 -6.01
C THR A 358 27.36 -3.24 -6.42
N ASN A 359 26.93 -3.36 -7.69
CA ASN A 359 26.27 -4.59 -8.17
C ASN A 359 27.26 -5.75 -8.38
N THR A 360 28.51 -5.46 -8.74
CA THR A 360 29.55 -6.47 -9.03
C THR A 360 30.32 -6.89 -7.79
N ASN A 361 30.73 -5.91 -6.97
CA ASN A 361 31.51 -6.09 -5.76
C ASN A 361 30.87 -5.28 -4.62
N PRO A 362 29.74 -5.75 -4.07
CA PRO A 362 29.05 -5.08 -2.98
C PRO A 362 29.94 -4.97 -1.75
N GLY A 363 29.93 -3.80 -1.12
CA GLY A 363 30.60 -3.56 0.15
C GLY A 363 29.97 -4.36 1.30
N PRO A 364 30.65 -4.40 2.47
CA PRO A 364 30.18 -5.17 3.62
C PRO A 364 28.82 -4.70 4.19
N TYR A 365 28.39 -3.49 3.84
CA TYR A 365 27.12 -2.88 4.28
C TYR A 365 26.07 -2.80 3.16
N ASP A 366 26.40 -3.26 1.95
CA ASP A 366 25.46 -3.27 0.84
C ASP A 366 24.44 -4.40 1.03
N GLU A 367 23.18 -4.03 1.25
CA GLU A 367 22.07 -4.96 1.30
C GLU A 367 21.88 -5.61 -0.08
N ARG A 368 21.64 -6.92 -0.12
CA ARG A 368 21.41 -7.66 -1.37
C ARG A 368 20.09 -8.39 -1.37
N LYS A 369 19.47 -8.46 -2.54
CA LYS A 369 18.27 -9.26 -2.81
C LYS A 369 18.42 -9.91 -4.19
N ASP A 370 18.28 -11.23 -4.25
CA ASP A 370 18.35 -12.03 -5.48
C ASP A 370 19.61 -11.77 -6.33
N GLY A 371 20.74 -11.57 -5.66
CA GLY A 371 22.02 -11.29 -6.32
C GLY A 371 22.24 -9.83 -6.70
N TRP A 372 21.27 -8.95 -6.52
CA TRP A 372 21.37 -7.52 -6.84
C TRP A 372 21.53 -6.68 -5.59
N THR A 373 22.27 -5.58 -5.71
CA THR A 373 22.40 -4.61 -4.62
C THR A 373 21.11 -3.81 -4.49
N VAL A 374 20.61 -3.71 -3.27
CA VAL A 374 19.38 -3.00 -2.94
C VAL A 374 19.65 -1.51 -2.94
N ARG A 375 18.85 -0.79 -3.73
CA ARG A 375 18.83 0.67 -3.81
C ARG A 375 17.71 1.23 -2.95
N LYS A 376 17.95 2.42 -2.37
CA LYS A 376 17.03 3.08 -1.45
C LYS A 376 16.85 4.53 -1.87
N THR A 377 15.63 5.03 -1.87
CA THR A 377 15.32 6.46 -2.00
C THR A 377 14.99 7.09 -0.65
N CYS A 378 14.48 6.30 0.28
CA CYS A 378 14.27 6.65 1.68
C CYS A 378 14.44 5.39 2.56
N ALA A 379 14.19 5.50 3.87
CA ALA A 379 14.28 4.35 4.78
C ALA A 379 13.22 3.28 4.50
N ALA A 380 12.02 3.69 4.08
CA ALA A 380 10.90 2.80 3.84
C ALA A 380 10.93 2.12 2.46
N LEU A 381 11.43 2.82 1.43
CA LEU A 381 11.41 2.33 0.06
C LEU A 381 12.76 1.76 -0.39
N LYS A 382 12.71 0.51 -0.83
CA LYS A 382 13.82 -0.26 -1.38
C LYS A 382 13.47 -0.85 -2.74
N MET A 383 14.47 -1.04 -3.59
CA MET A 383 14.30 -1.74 -4.86
C MET A 383 15.59 -2.42 -5.32
N THR A 384 15.46 -3.46 -6.13
CA THR A 384 16.59 -4.03 -6.89
C THR A 384 16.61 -3.47 -8.29
N THR A 385 17.80 -3.33 -8.88
CA THR A 385 17.96 -2.85 -10.24
C THR A 385 18.77 -3.81 -11.11
N PRO A 386 18.15 -4.91 -11.60
CA PRO A 386 18.81 -5.85 -12.49
C PRO A 386 19.31 -5.15 -13.76
N ALA A 387 20.51 -5.53 -14.19
CA ALA A 387 21.10 -5.06 -15.44
C ALA A 387 21.55 -6.25 -16.29
N ARG A 388 21.28 -6.22 -17.59
CA ARG A 388 21.80 -7.20 -18.54
C ARG A 388 22.45 -6.52 -19.74
N THR A 389 23.56 -7.05 -20.21
CA THR A 389 24.20 -6.62 -21.46
C THR A 389 23.32 -7.01 -22.63
N ILE A 390 23.09 -6.07 -23.55
CA ILE A 390 22.28 -6.28 -24.74
C ILE A 390 23.09 -6.24 -26.04
N TYR A 391 24.37 -5.83 -25.99
CA TYR A 391 25.32 -5.92 -27.10
C TYR A 391 26.77 -5.69 -26.66
#